data_AF-A0A382EE22-F1
#
_entry.id   AF-A0A382EE22-F1
#
_cell.length_a   1.000
_cell.length_b   1.000
_cell.length_c   1.000
_cell.angle_alpha   90.00
_cell.angle_beta   90.00
_cell.angle_gamma   90.00
#
_symmetry.space_group_name_H-M   'P 1'
#
loop_
_entity.id
_entity.type
_entity.pdbx_description
1 polymer ?
#
loop_
_entity_poly.entity_id
_entity_poly.type
_entity_poly.pdbx_seq_one_letter_code
_entity_poly.pdbx_strand_id
1 'polypeptide(L)'
;MDYNVIIDNLPLYLNGLWVTIQLVVIALVSGFGLAVPLALMAVSKTSFLRYPAKAYIYFFRGTPLLVQMFLLYYGMGQFEAIRESVLWMLFRE
;
A
#
# COMPACT_ATOMS: atom_id res chain seq x y z
N MET A 1 -4.43 26.00 -28.38
CA MET A 1 -4.78 25.08 -27.28
C MET A 1 -6.28 25.19 -27.07
N ASP A 2 -7.01 24.07 -27.21
CA ASP A 2 -8.45 24.05 -26.98
C ASP A 2 -8.71 23.76 -25.49
N TYR A 3 -9.04 24.79 -24.74
CA TYR A 3 -9.26 24.70 -23.30
C TYR A 3 -10.64 24.12 -22.93
N ASN A 4 -11.58 24.03 -23.89
CA ASN A 4 -12.91 23.48 -23.64
C ASN A 4 -12.83 22.00 -23.23
N VAL A 5 -11.87 21.26 -23.79
CA VAL A 5 -11.60 19.86 -23.44
C VAL A 5 -11.37 19.68 -21.93
N ILE A 6 -10.74 20.65 -21.24
CA ILE A 6 -10.51 20.57 -19.80
C ILE A 6 -11.82 20.75 -19.02
N ILE A 7 -12.65 21.70 -19.44
CA ILE A 7 -13.93 22.01 -18.79
C ILE A 7 -14.92 20.85 -18.98
N ASP A 8 -14.98 20.30 -20.20
CA ASP A 8 -15.87 19.19 -20.54
C ASP A 8 -15.52 17.91 -19.76
N ASN A 9 -14.25 17.73 -19.40
CA ASN A 9 -13.75 16.60 -18.61
C ASN A 9 -13.63 16.89 -17.12
N LEU A 10 -14.08 18.06 -16.63
CA LEU A 10 -14.03 18.41 -15.21
C LEU A 10 -14.70 17.34 -14.32
N PRO A 11 -15.86 16.74 -14.67
CA PRO A 11 -16.44 15.66 -13.89
C PRO A 11 -15.54 14.43 -13.75
N LEU A 12 -14.77 14.09 -14.79
CA LEU A 12 -13.83 12.97 -14.79
C LEU A 12 -12.67 13.24 -13.81
N TYR A 13 -12.11 14.45 -13.82
CA TYR A 13 -11.05 14.83 -12.89
C TYR A 13 -11.53 14.82 -11.44
N LEU A 14 -12.76 15.30 -11.19
CA LEU A 14 -13.37 15.26 -9.85
C LEU A 14 -13.60 13.83 -9.36
N ASN A 15 -13.98 12.91 -10.25
CA ASN A 15 -14.09 11.50 -9.92
C ASN A 15 -12.72 10.90 -9.54
N GLY A 16 -11.67 11.17 -10.33
CA GLY A 16 -10.31 10.73 -10.01
C GLY A 16 -9.78 11.31 -8.70
N LEU A 17 -10.08 12.58 -8.42
CA LEU A 17 -9.78 13.22 -7.14
C LEU A 17 -10.48 12.50 -5.99
N TRP A 18 -11.76 12.17 -6.16
CA TRP A 18 -12.54 11.46 -5.15
C TRP A 18 -11.95 10.09 -4.82
N VAL A 19 -11.60 9.31 -5.84
CA VAL A 19 -10.90 8.02 -5.66
C VAL A 19 -9.57 8.21 -4.94
N THR A 20 -8.81 9.25 -5.30
CA THR A 20 -7.52 9.54 -4.66
C THR A 20 -7.69 9.84 -3.17
N ILE A 21 -8.69 10.64 -2.80
CA ILE A 21 -9.01 10.93 -1.40
C ILE A 21 -9.36 9.65 -0.65
N GLN A 22 -10.20 8.78 -1.22
CA GLN A 22 -10.55 7.50 -0.62
C GLN A 22 -9.30 6.64 -0.38
N LEU A 23 -8.43 6.49 -1.37
CA LEU A 23 -7.19 5.72 -1.26
C LEU A 23 -6.26 6.29 -0.19
N VAL A 24 -6.07 7.62 -0.16
CA VAL A 24 -5.22 8.29 0.83
C VAL A 24 -5.76 8.09 2.24
N VAL A 25 -7.06 8.26 2.45
CA VAL A 25 -7.68 8.08 3.78
C VAL A 25 -7.51 6.64 4.25
N ILE A 26 -7.81 5.66 3.40
CA ILE A 26 -7.66 4.23 3.74
C ILE A 26 -6.19 3.90 4.05
N ALA A 27 -5.25 4.36 3.22
CA ALA A 27 -3.82 4.14 3.42
C ALA A 27 -3.29 4.78 4.70
N LEU A 28 -3.71 6.01 5.01
CA LEU A 28 -3.30 6.70 6.24
C LEU A 28 -3.85 6.04 7.49
N VAL A 29 -5.15 5.68 7.50
CA VAL A 29 -5.78 5.05 8.68
C VAL A 29 -5.17 3.68 8.94
N SER A 30 -5.05 2.84 7.91
CA SER A 30 -4.45 1.50 8.04
C SER A 30 -2.95 1.58 8.37
N GLY A 31 -2.21 2.44 7.67
CA GLY A 31 -0.79 2.67 7.90
C GLY A 31 -0.51 3.20 9.30
N PHE A 32 -1.32 4.13 9.81
CA PHE A 32 -1.20 4.64 11.17
C PHE A 32 -1.50 3.56 12.22
N GLY A 33 -2.56 2.76 11.99
CA GLY A 33 -2.90 1.62 12.84
C GLY A 33 -1.77 0.60 12.99
N LEU A 34 -0.98 0.39 11.93
CA LEU A 34 0.22 -0.46 11.97
C LEU A 34 1.46 0.27 12.51
N ALA A 35 1.62 1.56 12.20
CA ALA A 35 2.81 2.34 12.56
C ALA A 35 2.98 2.46 14.07
N VAL A 36 1.89 2.69 14.81
CA VAL A 36 1.93 2.82 16.28
C VAL A 36 2.50 1.57 16.97
N PRO A 37 1.93 0.36 16.79
CA PRO A 37 2.48 -0.84 17.42
C PRO A 37 3.88 -1.17 16.93
N LEU A 38 4.19 -0.98 15.63
CA LEU A 38 5.54 -1.20 15.10
C LEU A 38 6.57 -0.26 15.74
N ALA A 39 6.22 1.01 15.94
CA ALA A 39 7.09 1.97 16.60
C ALA A 39 7.35 1.57 18.07
N LEU A 40 6.31 1.17 18.80
CA LEU A 40 6.44 0.68 20.19
C LEU A 40 7.31 -0.58 20.27
N MET A 41 7.12 -1.54 19.34
CA MET A 41 7.95 -2.73 19.27
C MET A 41 9.42 -2.39 18.94
N ALA A 42 9.65 -1.45 18.01
CA ALA A 42 11.00 -1.06 17.58
C ALA A 42 11.84 -0.37 18.67
N VAL A 43 11.21 0.28 19.65
CA VAL A 43 11.89 0.89 20.82
C VAL A 43 11.94 -0.02 22.04
N SER A 44 11.32 -1.20 21.98
CA SER A 44 11.32 -2.16 23.09
C SER A 44 12.74 -2.66 23.43
N LYS A 45 12.96 -2.96 24.72
CA LYS A 45 14.19 -3.61 25.19
C LYS A 45 14.28 -5.07 24.75
N THR A 46 13.13 -5.70 24.48
CA THR A 46 13.04 -7.12 24.10
C THR A 46 13.46 -7.31 22.65
N SER A 47 14.59 -7.98 22.43
CA SER A 47 15.14 -8.25 21.09
C SER A 47 14.14 -8.92 20.13
N PHE A 48 13.33 -9.85 20.63
CA PHE A 48 12.33 -10.56 19.82
C PHE A 48 11.21 -9.66 19.28
N LEU A 49 10.91 -8.55 19.94
CA LEU A 49 9.95 -7.55 19.43
C LEU A 49 10.66 -6.51 18.54
N ARG A 50 11.84 -6.08 18.98
CA ARG A 50 12.60 -5.00 18.36
C ARG A 50 13.11 -5.34 16.96
N TYR A 51 13.70 -6.52 16.77
CA TYR A 51 14.34 -6.86 15.50
C TYR A 51 13.33 -7.09 14.36
N PRO A 52 12.23 -7.85 14.54
CA PRO A 52 11.22 -7.98 13.50
C PRO A 52 10.58 -6.64 13.12
N ALA A 53 10.27 -5.78 14.09
CA ALA A 53 9.74 -4.44 13.82
C ALA A 53 10.73 -3.58 13.03
N LYS A 54 12.02 -3.60 13.40
CA LYS A 54 13.07 -2.89 12.65
C LYS A 54 13.27 -3.46 11.25
N ALA A 55 13.20 -4.77 11.06
CA ALA A 55 13.30 -5.40 9.75
C ALA A 55 12.15 -4.99 8.84
N TYR A 56 10.90 -5.01 9.36
CA TYR A 56 9.73 -4.49 8.64
C TYR A 56 9.94 -3.03 8.23
N ILE A 57 10.29 -2.16 9.19
CA ILE A 57 10.50 -0.72 8.92
C ILE A 57 11.60 -0.52 7.88
N TYR A 58 12.72 -1.25 7.98
CA TYR A 58 13.83 -1.17 7.05
C TYR A 58 13.45 -1.62 5.64
N PHE A 59 12.76 -2.75 5.50
CA PHE A 59 12.30 -3.25 4.21
C PHE A 59 11.36 -2.23 3.56
N PHE A 60 10.30 -1.82 4.26
CA PHE A 60 9.29 -0.96 3.66
C PHE A 60 9.76 0.47 3.38
N ARG A 61 10.68 1.02 4.20
CA ARG A 61 11.28 2.34 3.97
C ARG A 61 12.51 2.32 3.08
N GLY A 62 13.15 1.17 2.92
CA GLY A 62 14.39 0.99 2.17
C GLY A 62 14.19 0.58 0.71
N THR A 63 13.01 0.07 0.35
CA THR A 63 12.66 -0.30 -1.04
C THR A 63 11.74 0.73 -1.69
N PRO A 64 11.87 1.00 -3.00
CA PRO A 64 10.95 1.91 -3.70
C PRO A 64 9.50 1.42 -3.66
N LEU A 65 8.55 2.33 -3.37
CA LEU A 65 7.12 2.01 -3.34
C LEU A 65 6.63 1.40 -4.67
N LEU A 66 7.14 1.90 -5.80
CA LEU A 66 6.80 1.38 -7.12
C LEU A 66 7.17 -0.10 -7.26
N VAL A 67 8.33 -0.51 -6.73
CA VAL A 67 8.76 -1.91 -6.75
C VAL A 67 7.85 -2.77 -5.86
N GLN A 68 7.49 -2.27 -4.67
CA GLN A 68 6.55 -2.96 -3.78
C GLN A 68 5.20 -3.19 -4.45
N MET A 69 4.63 -2.14 -5.07
CA MET A 69 3.38 -2.24 -5.80
C MET A 69 3.49 -3.21 -6.98
N PHE A 70 4.58 -3.15 -7.74
CA PHE A 70 4.81 -4.06 -8.86
C PHE A 70 4.86 -5.53 -8.41
N LEU A 71 5.58 -5.81 -7.32
CA LEU A 71 5.65 -7.17 -6.75
C LEU A 71 4.30 -7.65 -6.22
N LEU A 72 3.52 -6.77 -5.60
CA LEU A 72 2.18 -7.10 -5.11
C LEU A 72 1.21 -7.39 -6.25
N TYR A 73 1.20 -6.55 -7.28
CA TYR A 73 0.25 -6.65 -8.38
C TYR A 73 0.62 -7.76 -9.38
N TYR A 74 1.88 -7.84 -9.80
CA TYR A 74 2.32 -8.81 -10.81
C TYR A 74 3.02 -10.04 -10.23
N GLY A 75 3.68 -9.90 -9.07
CA GLY A 75 4.48 -10.98 -8.48
C GLY A 75 3.66 -12.03 -7.72
N MET A 76 2.57 -11.64 -7.06
CA MET A 76 1.80 -12.55 -6.20
C MET A 76 1.20 -13.74 -6.97
N GLY A 77 0.79 -13.53 -8.23
CA GLY A 77 0.27 -14.61 -9.08
C GLY A 77 1.30 -15.65 -9.51
N GLN A 78 2.60 -15.41 -9.30
CA GLN A 78 3.66 -16.39 -9.62
C GLN A 78 3.81 -17.47 -8.55
N PHE A 79 3.32 -17.23 -7.33
CA PHE A 79 3.41 -18.18 -6.22
C PHE A 79 2.20 -19.10 -6.21
N GLU A 80 2.41 -20.39 -6.45
CA GLU A 80 1.35 -21.42 -6.46
C GLU A 80 0.57 -21.45 -5.14
N ALA A 81 1.27 -21.33 -4.01
CA ALA A 81 0.67 -21.25 -2.68
C ALA A 81 -0.31 -20.08 -2.51
N ILE A 82 -0.10 -18.95 -3.18
CA ILE A 82 -1.03 -17.82 -3.14
C ILE A 82 -2.25 -18.10 -4.01
N ARG A 83 -2.04 -18.63 -5.22
CA ARG A 83 -3.10 -18.95 -6.18
C ARG A 83 -4.12 -19.96 -5.66
N GLU A 84 -3.67 -20.94 -4.87
CA GLU A 84 -4.56 -21.94 -4.26
C GLU A 84 -5.21 -21.44 -2.96
N SER A 85 -4.74 -20.33 -2.41
CA SER A 85 -5.26 -19.76 -1.18
C SER A 85 -6.44 -18.80 -1.42
N VAL A 86 -7.17 -18.51 -0.35
CA VAL A 86 -8.25 -17.50 -0.34
C VAL A 86 -7.72 -16.11 -0.73
N LEU A 87 -6.43 -15.82 -0.50
CA LEU A 87 -5.82 -14.54 -0.86
C LEU A 87 -5.84 -14.30 -2.37
N TRP A 88 -5.93 -15.35 -3.20
CA TRP A 88 -6.04 -15.17 -4.64
C TRP A 88 -7.29 -14.40 -5.06
N MET A 89 -8.38 -14.46 -4.29
CA MET A 89 -9.58 -13.65 -4.55
C MET A 89 -9.27 -12.14 -4.53
N LEU A 90 -8.31 -11.72 -3.71
CA LEU A 90 -7.90 -10.32 -3.59
C LEU A 90 -6.91 -9.90 -4.69
N PHE A 91 -6.04 -10.82 -5.14
CA PHE A 91 -4.96 -10.52 -6.09
C PHE A 91 -5.28 -10.84 -7.56
N ARG A 92 -6.48 -11.39 -7.87
CA ARG A 92 -6.82 -11.78 -9.25
C ARG A 92 -7.35 -10.65 -10.15
N GLU A 93 -7.71 -9.51 -9.56
CA GLU A 93 -8.19 -8.30 -10.27
C GLU A 93 -7.03 -7.44 -10.77
#